data_AF-A0A1T3BSD6-F1
#
_entry.id   AF-A0A1T3BSD6-F1
#
_cell.length_a   1.000
_cell.length_b   1.000
_cell.length_c   1.000
_cell.angle_alpha   90.00
_cell.angle_beta   90.00
_cell.angle_gamma   90.00
#
_symmetry.space_group_name_H-M   'P 1'
#
loop_
_entity.id
_entity.type
_entity.pdbx_description
1 polymer ?
#
loop_
_entity_poly.entity_id
_entity_poly.type
_entity_poly.pdbx_seq_one_letter_code
_entity_poly.pdbx_strand_id
1 'polypeptide(L)'
;MIYNNNFHFNDNVDTLYFLIFISISNSISCAIILSDKRANNFNIHFLVTSKLKYTDRNHLSHYFKATHHTSPVEWKISNSLVEYPEALRYMQERVENIFAKTAHEQVWLLEHPPLYTAGTSAQQKDLLAPHSLPVYEAGRGGEFTYHGPGQRVAYIMLDLKRRRQDIRAFISALEQWIIETLAQFNIKGERREDRVGVWVIRPDRPPTINGTPAEDKIAAIGIRIRRWISFHGICINIDPDLSHYTGIVPCGIANYGVTSLLDLGLPITMHDVDIAMKQTFEQIFGPTIAIS
;
A
#
# COMPACT_ATOMS: atom_id res chain seq x y z
N MET A 1 -5.97 29.43 -3.48
CA MET A 1 -5.13 30.01 -4.55
C MET A 1 -5.93 29.91 -5.84
N ILE A 2 -6.21 31.03 -6.48
CA ILE A 2 -6.77 31.07 -7.84
C ILE A 2 -5.56 30.95 -8.77
N TYR A 3 -5.45 29.86 -9.52
CA TYR A 3 -4.45 29.77 -10.60
C TYR A 3 -5.10 30.34 -11.87
N ASN A 4 -4.69 31.54 -12.28
CA ASN A 4 -5.02 32.08 -13.59
C ASN A 4 -4.03 31.53 -14.61
N ASN A 5 -4.40 30.46 -15.31
CA ASN A 5 -3.69 30.05 -16.51
C ASN A 5 -4.50 30.56 -17.72
N ASN A 6 -4.02 31.63 -18.35
CA ASN A 6 -4.56 32.10 -19.62
C ASN A 6 -4.16 31.11 -20.72
N PHE A 7 -5.13 30.36 -21.24
CA PHE A 7 -4.98 29.63 -22.50
C PHE A 7 -5.72 30.40 -23.60
N HIS A 8 -4.98 30.83 -24.62
CA HIS A 8 -5.53 31.43 -25.83
C HIS A 8 -5.96 30.32 -26.80
N PHE A 9 -7.21 30.30 -27.26
CA PHE A 9 -7.56 29.69 -28.55
C PHE A 9 -8.80 30.30 -29.24
N ASN A 10 -8.59 30.55 -30.55
CA ASN A 10 -9.47 30.68 -31.72
C ASN A 10 -10.47 31.86 -31.85
N ASP A 11 -10.15 32.78 -32.78
CA ASP A 11 -10.83 34.06 -33.07
C ASP A 11 -12.17 33.98 -33.83
N ASN A 12 -12.90 32.85 -33.80
CA ASN A 12 -14.13 32.69 -34.59
C ASN A 12 -15.35 32.18 -33.80
N VAL A 13 -15.36 32.36 -32.48
CA VAL A 13 -16.54 32.14 -31.64
C VAL A 13 -16.63 33.28 -30.64
N ASP A 14 -17.76 33.98 -30.59
CA ASP A 14 -18.03 35.13 -29.70
C ASP A 14 -18.11 34.76 -28.20
N THR A 15 -17.61 33.58 -27.80
CA THR A 15 -17.75 33.01 -26.46
C THR A 15 -16.37 32.87 -25.80
N LEU A 16 -16.18 33.53 -24.65
CA LEU A 16 -14.99 33.33 -23.82
C LEU A 16 -15.23 32.20 -22.81
N TYR A 17 -14.32 31.23 -22.75
CA TYR A 17 -14.34 30.14 -21.78
C TYR A 17 -13.31 30.39 -20.68
N PHE A 18 -13.76 30.47 -19.42
CA PHE A 18 -12.88 30.43 -18.26
C PHE A 18 -13.09 29.14 -17.49
N LEU A 19 -12.02 28.34 -17.33
CA LEU A 19 -11.98 27.24 -16.37
C LEU A 19 -11.46 27.77 -15.04
N ILE A 20 -12.30 27.73 -14.01
CA ILE A 20 -11.89 28.07 -12.65
C ILE A 20 -11.89 26.80 -11.81
N PHE A 21 -10.72 26.44 -11.28
CA PHE A 21 -10.56 25.38 -10.31
C PHE A 21 -10.64 25.97 -8.90
N ILE A 22 -11.69 25.62 -8.15
CA ILE A 22 -11.84 26.04 -6.76
C ILE A 22 -11.55 24.82 -5.88
N SER A 23 -10.48 24.92 -5.07
CA SER A 23 -10.12 23.91 -4.07
C SER A 23 -10.78 24.25 -2.74
N ILE A 24 -11.77 23.46 -2.34
CA ILE A 24 -12.37 23.51 -1.00
C ILE A 24 -12.19 22.12 -0.39
N SER A 25 -11.47 22.06 0.73
CA SER A 25 -11.26 20.90 1.62
C SER A 25 -11.67 19.54 1.02
N ASN A 26 -10.69 18.86 0.40
CA ASN A 26 -10.77 17.53 -0.22
C ASN A 26 -11.61 17.40 -1.51
N SER A 27 -11.94 18.50 -2.18
CA SER A 27 -12.62 18.49 -3.49
C SER A 27 -11.99 19.51 -4.46
N ILE A 28 -11.79 19.12 -5.72
CA ILE A 28 -11.57 20.07 -6.82
C ILE A 28 -12.88 20.09 -7.63
N SER A 29 -13.56 21.23 -7.60
CA SER A 29 -14.70 21.46 -8.49
C SER A 29 -14.21 22.27 -9.69
N CYS A 30 -14.53 21.79 -10.89
CA CYS A 30 -14.25 22.52 -12.13
C CYS A 30 -15.55 23.20 -12.58
N ALA A 31 -15.56 24.53 -12.60
CA ALA A 31 -16.65 25.30 -13.19
C ALA A 31 -16.19 25.86 -14.54
N ILE A 32 -16.99 25.63 -15.58
CA ILE A 32 -16.85 26.33 -16.86
C ILE A 32 -17.77 27.54 -16.79
N ILE A 33 -17.20 28.74 -16.77
CA ILE A 33 -17.99 29.98 -16.87
C ILE A 33 -18.09 30.33 -18.35
N LEU A 34 -19.32 30.41 -18.85
CA LEU A 34 -19.63 30.89 -20.19
C LEU A 34 -19.95 32.39 -20.10
N SER A 35 -19.19 33.21 -20.81
CA SER A 35 -19.44 34.64 -20.95
C SER A 35 -19.77 34.94 -22.41
N ASP A 36 -20.98 35.47 -22.64
CA ASP A 36 -21.39 36.06 -23.92
C ASP A 36 -21.07 37.56 -23.87
N LYS A 37 -20.27 38.07 -24.81
CA LYS A 37 -19.82 39.46 -24.82
C LYS A 37 -20.95 40.48 -25.09
N ARG A 38 -22.11 40.05 -25.60
CA ARG A 38 -23.17 40.99 -26.04
C ARG A 38 -24.28 41.23 -25.02
N ALA A 39 -24.40 40.41 -23.99
CA ALA A 39 -25.34 40.63 -22.90
C ALA A 39 -24.54 40.93 -21.64
N ASN A 40 -24.82 42.05 -20.98
CA ASN A 40 -24.17 42.46 -19.72
C ASN A 40 -24.57 41.56 -18.52
N ASN A 41 -24.82 40.27 -18.76
CA ASN A 41 -25.30 39.28 -17.81
C ASN A 41 -24.38 38.05 -17.81
N PHE A 42 -23.85 37.70 -16.64
CA PHE A 42 -23.11 36.46 -16.41
C PHE A 42 -24.10 35.35 -16.05
N ASN A 43 -24.30 34.39 -16.95
CA ASN A 43 -25.01 33.16 -16.62
C ASN A 43 -23.99 32.09 -16.17
N ILE A 44 -23.94 31.84 -14.85
CA ILE A 44 -23.13 30.75 -14.30
C ILE A 44 -23.92 29.45 -14.48
N HIS A 45 -23.62 28.71 -15.53
CA HIS A 45 -24.07 27.33 -15.62
C HIS A 45 -23.20 26.43 -14.74
N PHE A 46 -23.73 26.06 -13.57
CA PHE A 46 -23.20 24.91 -12.84
C PHE A 46 -23.55 23.65 -13.65
N LEU A 47 -22.63 23.20 -14.51
CA LEU A 47 -22.58 21.79 -14.87
C LEU A 47 -22.33 21.05 -13.56
N VAL A 48 -23.37 20.41 -13.02
CA VAL A 48 -23.25 19.45 -11.93
C VAL A 48 -22.42 18.31 -12.48
N THR A 49 -21.10 18.44 -12.39
CA THR A 49 -20.22 17.29 -12.50
C THR A 49 -20.62 16.41 -11.33
N SER A 50 -21.17 15.25 -11.65
CA SER A 50 -21.31 14.15 -10.70
C SER A 50 -20.05 14.14 -9.81
N LYS A 51 -20.23 13.99 -8.50
CA LYS A 51 -19.11 13.80 -7.58
C LYS A 51 -18.26 12.67 -8.14
N LEU A 52 -17.17 12.98 -8.86
CA LEU A 52 -16.08 12.05 -9.08
C LEU A 52 -15.37 11.97 -7.75
N LYS A 53 -16.01 11.24 -6.83
CA LYS A 53 -15.34 10.61 -5.71
C LYS A 53 -14.27 9.75 -6.36
N TYR A 54 -13.05 10.24 -6.46
CA TYR A 54 -11.87 9.38 -6.54
C TYR A 54 -11.79 8.64 -5.20
N THR A 55 -12.71 7.71 -4.98
CA THR A 55 -12.77 6.86 -3.79
C THR A 55 -12.10 5.52 -4.02
N ASP A 56 -11.89 5.11 -5.28
CA ASP A 56 -11.28 3.84 -5.65
C ASP A 56 -9.74 3.98 -5.81
N ARG A 57 -8.98 3.14 -5.09
CA ARG A 57 -7.51 3.05 -5.18
C ARG A 57 -7.03 2.55 -6.53
N ASN A 58 -7.86 1.88 -7.33
CA ASN A 58 -7.55 1.46 -8.70
C ASN A 58 -7.30 2.64 -9.64
N HIS A 59 -7.81 3.83 -9.33
CA HIS A 59 -7.60 5.03 -10.15
C HIS A 59 -6.43 5.90 -9.70
N LEU A 60 -5.74 5.52 -8.61
CA LEU A 60 -4.55 6.23 -8.17
C LEU A 60 -3.37 5.81 -9.03
N SER A 61 -2.59 6.78 -9.53
CA SER A 61 -1.29 6.45 -10.12
C SER A 61 -0.44 5.68 -9.12
N HIS A 62 0.03 4.51 -9.53
CA HIS A 62 0.93 3.69 -8.73
C HIS A 62 2.39 4.12 -8.86
N TYR A 63 2.68 5.12 -9.70
CA TYR A 63 4.01 5.72 -9.78
C TYR A 63 4.31 6.48 -8.48
N PHE A 64 5.23 5.94 -7.67
CA PHE A 64 5.57 6.48 -6.36
C PHE A 64 7.08 6.65 -6.21
N LYS A 65 7.74 7.06 -7.30
CA LYS A 65 9.19 7.31 -7.31
C LYS A 65 9.55 8.58 -6.58
N ALA A 66 10.74 8.59 -6.01
CA ALA A 66 11.34 9.79 -5.45
C ALA A 66 11.59 10.84 -6.55
N THR A 67 11.60 12.10 -6.17
CA THR A 67 12.00 13.23 -7.02
C THR A 67 13.42 12.99 -7.53
N HIS A 68 13.73 13.52 -8.72
CA HIS A 68 15.04 13.36 -9.34
C HIS A 68 16.20 13.73 -8.39
N HIS A 69 17.32 12.98 -8.48
CA HIS A 69 18.56 13.16 -7.71
C HIS A 69 18.59 12.66 -6.25
N THR A 70 17.65 11.81 -5.82
CA THR A 70 17.80 11.09 -4.54
C THR A 70 18.66 9.85 -4.67
N SER A 71 19.45 9.53 -3.63
CA SER A 71 20.18 8.26 -3.54
C SER A 71 19.23 7.06 -3.69
N PRO A 72 19.68 5.95 -4.31
CA PRO A 72 18.94 4.70 -4.34
C PRO A 72 18.54 4.22 -2.94
N VAL A 73 17.44 3.49 -2.86
CA VAL A 73 16.98 2.86 -1.60
C VAL A 73 17.91 1.69 -1.27
N GLU A 74 18.43 1.66 -0.05
CA GLU A 74 19.21 0.53 0.44
C GLU A 74 18.34 -0.74 0.48
N TRP A 75 18.84 -1.84 -0.07
CA TRP A 75 18.19 -3.14 -0.09
C TRP A 75 18.95 -4.09 0.81
N LYS A 76 18.35 -4.42 1.96
CA LYS A 76 18.93 -5.31 2.96
C LYS A 76 18.14 -6.60 3.02
N ILE A 77 18.83 -7.75 3.08
CA ILE A 77 18.22 -9.06 3.30
C ILE A 77 18.87 -9.70 4.53
N SER A 78 18.06 -10.19 5.47
CA SER A 78 18.53 -11.06 6.54
C SER A 78 18.45 -12.52 6.10
N ASN A 79 19.52 -13.29 6.36
CA ASN A 79 19.61 -14.73 6.03
C ASN A 79 19.16 -15.64 7.19
N SER A 80 18.89 -15.07 8.37
CA SER A 80 18.39 -15.78 9.53
C SER A 80 17.09 -15.13 10.01
N LEU A 81 16.34 -15.89 10.81
CA LEU A 81 15.20 -15.35 11.54
C LEU A 81 15.67 -14.19 12.43
N VAL A 82 14.87 -13.13 12.47
CA VAL A 82 15.16 -11.93 13.26
C VAL A 82 14.13 -11.84 14.38
N GLU A 83 14.55 -11.60 15.62
CA GLU A 83 13.61 -11.38 16.73
C GLU A 83 12.83 -10.08 16.54
N TYR A 84 11.53 -10.09 16.78
CA TYR A 84 10.69 -8.91 16.54
C TYR A 84 11.11 -7.65 17.32
N PRO A 85 11.46 -7.73 18.62
CA PRO A 85 11.96 -6.57 19.36
C PRO A 85 13.22 -5.95 18.76
N GLU A 86 14.13 -6.77 18.23
CA GLU A 86 15.35 -6.29 17.56
C GLU A 86 15.00 -5.56 16.28
N ALA A 87 14.13 -6.16 15.46
CA ALA A 87 13.71 -5.54 14.20
C ALA A 87 12.96 -4.22 14.43
N LEU A 88 12.09 -4.16 15.45
CA LEU A 88 11.38 -2.94 15.83
C LEU A 88 12.34 -1.83 16.25
N ARG A 89 13.34 -2.15 17.09
CA ARG A 89 14.38 -1.20 17.51
C ARG A 89 15.16 -0.69 16.29
N TYR A 90 15.59 -1.59 15.40
CA TYR A 90 16.32 -1.23 14.18
C TYR A 90 15.49 -0.31 13.27
N MET A 91 14.21 -0.62 13.05
CA MET A 91 13.32 0.24 12.26
C MET A 91 13.20 1.64 12.87
N GLN A 92 12.99 1.73 14.19
CA GLN A 92 12.83 3.01 14.87
C GLN A 92 14.10 3.87 14.78
N GLU A 93 15.27 3.26 14.95
CA GLU A 93 16.58 3.90 14.80
C GLU A 93 16.80 4.37 13.36
N ARG A 94 16.55 3.49 12.38
CA ARG A 94 16.67 3.82 10.95
C ARG A 94 15.76 5.00 10.56
N VAL A 95 14.52 5.03 11.04
CA VAL A 95 13.58 6.13 10.81
C VAL A 95 14.11 7.46 11.36
N GLU A 96 14.67 7.48 12.58
CA GLU A 96 15.26 8.70 13.13
C GLU A 96 16.50 9.14 12.33
N ASN A 97 17.34 8.21 11.89
CA ASN A 97 18.53 8.52 11.09
C ASN A 97 18.17 9.02 9.68
N ILE A 98 17.13 8.48 9.04
CA ILE A 98 16.60 9.01 7.77
C ILE A 98 16.10 10.44 7.98
N PHE A 99 15.38 10.71 9.08
CA PHE A 99 14.89 12.04 9.42
C PHE A 99 16.03 13.03 9.64
N ALA A 100 17.06 12.61 10.36
CA ALA A 100 18.27 13.39 10.61
C ALA A 100 19.19 13.52 9.39
N LYS A 101 18.85 12.86 8.27
CA LYS A 101 19.65 12.79 7.04
C LYS A 101 21.03 12.16 7.24
N THR A 102 21.18 11.28 8.23
CA THR A 102 22.40 10.53 8.54
C THR A 102 22.38 9.10 8.01
N ALA A 103 21.25 8.65 7.45
CA ALA A 103 21.10 7.36 6.79
C ALA A 103 20.23 7.47 5.53
N HIS A 104 20.43 6.54 4.58
CA HIS A 104 19.57 6.40 3.42
C HIS A 104 18.26 5.68 3.76
N GLU A 105 17.27 5.87 2.89
CA GLU A 105 16.05 5.08 2.87
C GLU A 105 16.39 3.60 2.68
N GLN A 106 15.61 2.71 3.27
CA GLN A 106 15.92 1.28 3.25
C GLN A 106 14.66 0.43 3.12
N VAL A 107 14.75 -0.62 2.31
CA VAL A 107 13.88 -1.80 2.38
C VAL A 107 14.68 -2.92 3.01
N TRP A 108 14.14 -3.53 4.06
CA TRP A 108 14.74 -4.66 4.76
C TRP A 108 13.82 -5.86 4.68
N LEU A 109 14.27 -6.88 3.95
CA LEU A 109 13.58 -8.15 3.85
C LEU A 109 14.10 -9.14 4.90
N LEU A 110 13.19 -9.83 5.57
CA LEU A 110 13.52 -10.81 6.62
C LEU A 110 12.39 -11.82 6.83
N GLU A 111 12.65 -12.75 7.75
CA GLU A 111 11.65 -13.62 8.35
C GLU A 111 11.72 -13.49 9.88
N HIS A 112 10.61 -13.72 10.54
CA HIS A 112 10.52 -13.76 12.00
C HIS A 112 10.35 -15.21 12.48
N PRO A 113 10.77 -15.53 13.71
CA PRO A 113 10.17 -16.66 14.44
C PRO A 113 8.64 -16.48 14.54
N PRO A 114 7.87 -17.56 14.74
CA PRO A 114 6.41 -17.49 14.86
C PRO A 114 5.95 -16.50 15.95
N LEU A 115 5.11 -15.53 15.58
CA LEU A 115 4.58 -14.50 16.48
C LEU A 115 3.30 -13.84 15.97
N TYR A 116 2.60 -13.15 16.86
CA TYR A 116 1.55 -12.21 16.51
C TYR A 116 1.98 -10.75 16.74
N THR A 117 1.49 -9.85 15.88
CA THR A 117 1.59 -8.41 16.12
C THR A 117 0.21 -7.75 16.18
N ALA A 118 -0.01 -6.92 17.19
CA ALA A 118 -1.17 -6.05 17.32
C ALA A 118 -0.91 -4.71 16.63
N GLY A 119 -1.74 -4.36 15.65
CA GLY A 119 -1.80 -3.00 15.12
C GLY A 119 -2.70 -2.09 15.96
N THR A 120 -2.78 -0.81 15.60
CA THR A 120 -3.53 0.23 16.34
C THR A 120 -5.04 0.00 16.42
N SER A 121 -5.58 -0.87 15.56
CA SER A 121 -7.01 -1.19 15.52
C SER A 121 -7.32 -2.57 16.11
N ALA A 122 -6.32 -3.30 16.62
CA ALA A 122 -6.50 -4.62 17.20
C ALA A 122 -7.39 -4.55 18.46
N GLN A 123 -8.33 -5.49 18.59
CA GLN A 123 -9.17 -5.62 19.79
C GLN A 123 -8.84 -6.93 20.49
N GLN A 124 -8.72 -6.93 21.82
CA GLN A 124 -8.32 -8.12 22.58
C GLN A 124 -9.17 -9.37 22.29
N LYS A 125 -10.46 -9.20 21.98
CA LYS A 125 -11.37 -10.30 21.61
C LYS A 125 -10.98 -11.03 20.31
N ASP A 126 -10.19 -10.38 19.46
CA ASP A 126 -9.73 -10.91 18.17
C ASP A 126 -8.46 -11.75 18.34
N LEU A 127 -7.91 -11.85 19.56
CA LEU A 127 -6.84 -12.78 19.91
C LEU A 127 -7.45 -14.04 20.54
N LEU A 128 -7.63 -15.07 19.72
CA LEU A 128 -8.35 -16.30 20.09
C LEU A 128 -7.47 -17.27 20.89
N ALA A 129 -6.17 -17.29 20.63
CA ALA A 129 -5.21 -18.17 21.29
C ALA A 129 -4.01 -17.38 21.87
N PRO A 130 -4.20 -16.57 22.92
CA PRO A 130 -3.19 -15.63 23.44
C PRO A 130 -1.91 -16.27 23.98
N HIS A 131 -1.92 -17.59 24.25
CA HIS A 131 -0.76 -18.33 24.76
C HIS A 131 -0.08 -19.22 23.71
N SER A 132 -0.56 -19.20 22.46
CA SER A 132 -0.01 -20.03 21.38
C SER A 132 1.31 -19.48 20.84
N LEU A 133 1.44 -18.15 20.74
CA LEU A 133 2.62 -17.46 20.20
C LEU A 133 2.87 -16.15 20.96
N PRO A 134 4.11 -15.64 20.99
CA PRO A 134 4.41 -14.31 21.52
C PRO A 134 3.60 -13.22 20.79
N VAL A 135 3.09 -12.25 21.55
CA VAL A 135 2.29 -11.14 21.01
C VAL A 135 3.01 -9.82 21.27
N TYR A 136 3.17 -9.01 20.23
CA TYR A 136 3.82 -7.70 20.33
C TYR A 136 2.93 -6.56 19.85
N GLU A 137 2.88 -5.48 20.63
CA GLU A 137 2.26 -4.22 20.21
C GLU A 137 3.15 -3.52 19.18
N ALA A 138 2.72 -3.54 17.91
CA ALA A 138 3.50 -2.98 16.80
C ALA A 138 3.23 -1.49 16.60
N GLY A 139 2.01 -1.03 16.91
CA GLY A 139 1.56 0.33 16.63
C GLY A 139 1.47 0.69 15.13
N ARG A 140 1.62 -0.30 14.24
CA ARG A 140 1.29 -0.18 12.80
C ARG A 140 -0.22 -0.08 12.61
N GLY A 141 -0.66 0.42 11.45
CA GLY A 141 -2.07 0.33 11.07
C GLY A 141 -2.58 -1.12 10.96
N GLY A 142 -3.88 -1.29 11.12
CA GLY A 142 -4.57 -2.58 11.04
C GLY A 142 -4.75 -3.27 12.39
N GLU A 143 -5.21 -4.51 12.34
CA GLU A 143 -5.51 -5.35 13.51
C GLU A 143 -4.37 -6.36 13.76
N PHE A 144 -4.69 -7.51 14.36
CA PHE A 144 -3.76 -8.62 14.53
C PHE A 144 -3.29 -9.19 13.19
N THR A 145 -2.03 -9.63 13.16
CA THR A 145 -1.52 -10.49 12.07
C THR A 145 -0.46 -11.44 12.61
N TYR A 146 -0.22 -12.50 11.85
CA TYR A 146 0.81 -13.50 12.10
C TYR A 146 2.05 -13.25 11.23
N HIS A 147 3.21 -13.48 11.81
CA HIS A 147 4.49 -13.58 11.13
C HIS A 147 5.21 -14.86 11.56
N GLY A 148 5.95 -15.48 10.66
CA GLY A 148 6.75 -16.67 10.96
C GLY A 148 7.58 -17.13 9.76
N PRO A 149 8.32 -18.24 9.90
CA PRO A 149 9.06 -18.84 8.79
C PRO A 149 8.16 -19.14 7.60
N GLY A 150 8.67 -18.94 6.39
CA GLY A 150 7.92 -19.11 5.14
C GLY A 150 7.05 -17.90 4.77
N GLN A 151 7.04 -16.83 5.58
CA GLN A 151 6.43 -15.55 5.23
C GLN A 151 7.51 -14.51 4.98
N ARG A 152 7.50 -13.90 3.79
CA ARG A 152 8.45 -12.85 3.46
C ARG A 152 7.98 -11.50 3.97
N VAL A 153 8.61 -11.00 5.03
CA VAL A 153 8.35 -9.67 5.59
C VAL A 153 9.28 -8.66 4.94
N ALA A 154 8.73 -7.51 4.52
CA ALA A 154 9.49 -6.37 4.03
C ALA A 154 9.19 -5.13 4.87
N TYR A 155 10.20 -4.65 5.59
CA TYR A 155 10.15 -3.38 6.30
C TYR A 155 10.63 -2.24 5.41
N ILE A 156 9.78 -1.23 5.24
CA ILE A 156 9.88 -0.22 4.19
C ILE A 156 10.02 1.14 4.87
N MET A 157 11.23 1.67 4.86
CA MET A 157 11.60 2.91 5.53
C MET A 157 11.92 4.00 4.52
N LEU A 158 10.86 4.63 3.99
CA LEU A 158 10.91 5.64 2.94
C LEU A 158 10.43 6.99 3.47
N ASP A 159 11.06 8.08 3.05
CA ASP A 159 10.63 9.45 3.26
C ASP A 159 9.62 9.85 2.16
N LEU A 160 8.36 9.96 2.54
CA LEU A 160 7.28 10.32 1.62
C LEU A 160 7.37 11.78 1.15
N LYS A 161 8.14 12.65 1.83
CA LYS A 161 8.37 14.03 1.36
C LYS A 161 9.23 14.08 0.10
N ARG A 162 10.04 13.04 -0.15
CA ARG A 162 10.81 12.90 -1.39
C ARG A 162 9.96 12.42 -2.56
N ARG A 163 8.68 12.15 -2.33
CA ARG A 163 7.74 11.54 -3.28
C ARG A 163 6.45 12.36 -3.27
N ARG A 164 5.35 11.71 -2.94
CA ARG A 164 4.04 12.31 -2.70
C ARG A 164 3.68 12.09 -1.23
N GLN A 165 3.31 13.16 -0.54
CA GLN A 165 2.83 13.12 0.85
C GLN A 165 1.38 12.65 0.93
N ASP A 166 1.13 11.41 0.50
CA ASP A 166 -0.20 10.82 0.46
C ASP A 166 -0.13 9.34 0.89
N ILE A 167 -0.69 9.06 2.06
CA ILE A 167 -0.67 7.74 2.67
C ILE A 167 -1.53 6.75 1.87
N ARG A 168 -2.67 7.20 1.30
CA ARG A 168 -3.54 6.33 0.49
C ARG A 168 -2.86 5.95 -0.81
N ALA A 169 -2.18 6.90 -1.45
CA ALA A 169 -1.37 6.63 -2.63
C ALA A 169 -0.19 5.70 -2.31
N PHE A 170 0.46 5.87 -1.15
CA PHE A 170 1.54 4.98 -0.72
C PHE A 170 1.04 3.54 -0.50
N ILE A 171 -0.07 3.34 0.21
CA ILE A 171 -0.69 2.01 0.39
C ILE A 171 -1.07 1.41 -0.98
N SER A 172 -1.67 2.21 -1.88
CA SER A 172 -2.02 1.76 -3.23
C SER A 172 -0.79 1.33 -4.04
N ALA A 173 0.35 2.00 -3.87
CA ALA A 173 1.62 1.63 -4.49
C ALA A 173 2.22 0.34 -3.88
N LEU A 174 2.06 0.12 -2.57
CA LEU A 174 2.46 -1.13 -1.91
C LEU A 174 1.60 -2.32 -2.37
N GLU A 175 0.29 -2.13 -2.52
CA GLU A 175 -0.61 -3.13 -3.11
C GLU A 175 -0.20 -3.46 -4.53
N GLN A 176 0.07 -2.44 -5.36
CA GLN A 176 0.56 -2.66 -6.71
C GLN A 176 1.89 -3.40 -6.71
N TRP A 177 2.80 -3.08 -5.80
CA TRP A 177 4.09 -3.75 -5.70
C TRP A 177 3.95 -5.26 -5.41
N ILE A 178 3.05 -5.62 -4.51
CA ILE A 178 2.72 -7.03 -4.28
C ILE A 178 2.09 -7.67 -5.53
N ILE A 179 1.12 -7.00 -6.15
CA ILE A 179 0.42 -7.50 -7.35
C ILE A 179 1.41 -7.77 -8.49
N GLU A 180 2.32 -6.83 -8.78
CA GLU A 180 3.35 -6.99 -9.80
C GLU A 180 4.35 -8.10 -9.46
N THR A 181 4.66 -8.27 -8.16
CA THR A 181 5.51 -9.38 -7.69
C THR A 181 4.83 -10.73 -7.94
N LEU A 182 3.56 -10.86 -7.58
CA LEU A 182 2.77 -12.08 -7.80
C LEU A 182 2.59 -12.38 -9.31
N ALA A 183 2.45 -11.33 -10.12
CA ALA A 183 2.32 -11.46 -11.58
C ALA A 183 3.55 -12.09 -12.23
N GLN A 184 4.76 -11.93 -11.67
CA GLN A 184 5.97 -12.64 -12.13
C GLN A 184 5.84 -14.17 -12.07
N PHE A 185 4.92 -14.66 -11.25
CA PHE A 185 4.64 -16.08 -11.06
C PHE A 185 3.28 -16.51 -11.63
N ASN A 186 2.68 -15.69 -12.50
CA ASN A 186 1.36 -15.90 -13.10
C ASN A 186 0.21 -15.94 -12.07
N ILE A 187 0.39 -15.34 -10.89
CA ILE A 187 -0.66 -15.24 -9.88
C ILE A 187 -1.33 -13.88 -10.02
N LYS A 188 -2.64 -13.90 -10.27
CA LYS A 188 -3.44 -12.68 -10.31
C LYS A 188 -3.81 -12.25 -8.89
N GLY A 189 -2.98 -11.40 -8.31
CA GLY A 189 -3.31 -10.68 -7.07
C GLY A 189 -4.28 -9.53 -7.33
N GLU A 190 -5.21 -9.30 -6.42
CA GLU A 190 -6.18 -8.22 -6.51
C GLU A 190 -6.29 -7.44 -5.19
N ARG A 191 -6.69 -6.18 -5.29
CA ARG A 191 -7.03 -5.33 -4.14
C ARG A 191 -8.54 -5.29 -3.93
N ARG A 192 -8.98 -4.84 -2.76
CA ARG A 192 -10.39 -4.66 -2.40
C ARG A 192 -10.55 -3.30 -1.74
N GLU A 193 -11.52 -2.49 -2.11
CA GLU A 193 -11.60 -1.11 -1.60
C GLU A 193 -11.91 -1.02 -0.10
N ASP A 194 -12.59 -2.02 0.45
CA ASP A 194 -13.04 -2.09 1.85
C ASP A 194 -11.96 -2.63 2.82
N ARG A 195 -10.84 -3.16 2.32
CA ARG A 195 -9.80 -3.80 3.14
C ARG A 195 -8.41 -3.63 2.56
N VAL A 196 -7.39 -3.70 3.41
CA VAL A 196 -5.98 -3.47 3.01
C VAL A 196 -5.21 -4.78 2.92
N GLY A 197 -4.47 -4.96 1.83
CA GLY A 197 -3.74 -6.19 1.50
C GLY A 197 -3.92 -6.60 0.03
N VAL A 198 -3.55 -7.84 -0.28
CA VAL A 198 -3.78 -8.44 -1.61
C VAL A 198 -4.43 -9.80 -1.43
N TRP A 199 -5.40 -10.10 -2.28
CA TRP A 199 -6.22 -11.32 -2.29
C TRP A 199 -6.09 -12.04 -3.63
N VAL A 200 -6.35 -13.34 -3.61
CA VAL A 200 -6.40 -14.20 -4.79
C VAL A 200 -7.76 -14.88 -4.83
N ILE A 201 -8.39 -14.90 -6.00
CA ILE A 201 -9.65 -15.65 -6.21
C ILE A 201 -9.35 -17.16 -6.15
N ARG A 202 -10.22 -17.89 -5.46
CA ARG A 202 -10.11 -19.34 -5.21
C ARG A 202 -11.22 -20.09 -5.94
N PRO A 203 -11.10 -20.31 -7.25
CA PRO A 203 -12.11 -21.06 -8.02
C PRO A 203 -12.19 -22.54 -7.62
N ASP A 204 -11.15 -23.04 -6.95
CA ASP A 204 -11.07 -24.37 -6.36
C ASP A 204 -11.90 -24.53 -5.07
N ARG A 205 -12.39 -23.42 -4.50
CA ARG A 205 -13.21 -23.42 -3.28
C ARG A 205 -14.68 -23.12 -3.58
N PRO A 206 -15.62 -23.60 -2.75
CA PRO A 206 -17.02 -23.24 -2.89
C PRO A 206 -17.22 -21.71 -2.83
N PRO A 207 -18.14 -21.15 -3.61
CA PRO A 207 -18.52 -19.74 -3.50
C PRO A 207 -18.96 -19.38 -2.08
N THR A 208 -18.89 -18.08 -1.75
CA THR A 208 -19.41 -17.57 -0.48
C THR A 208 -20.93 -17.79 -0.39
N ILE A 209 -21.50 -17.63 0.82
CA ILE A 209 -22.95 -17.72 1.04
C ILE A 209 -23.78 -16.77 0.16
N ASN A 210 -23.16 -15.68 -0.32
CA ASN A 210 -23.79 -14.70 -1.20
C ASN A 210 -23.59 -14.99 -2.70
N GLY A 211 -23.02 -16.16 -3.04
CA GLY A 211 -22.78 -16.59 -4.42
C GLY A 211 -21.58 -15.92 -5.09
N THR A 212 -20.77 -15.14 -4.37
CA THR A 212 -19.53 -14.57 -4.92
C THR A 212 -18.40 -15.59 -4.92
N PRO A 213 -17.42 -15.52 -5.84
CA PRO A 213 -16.24 -16.38 -5.78
C PRO A 213 -15.54 -16.31 -4.43
N ALA A 214 -15.04 -17.44 -3.95
CA ALA A 214 -14.18 -17.45 -2.77
C ALA A 214 -12.87 -16.72 -3.08
N GLU A 215 -12.27 -16.15 -2.04
CA GLU A 215 -11.00 -15.46 -2.14
C GLU A 215 -10.25 -15.57 -0.82
N ASP A 216 -8.93 -15.64 -0.91
CA ASP A 216 -8.06 -15.71 0.25
C ASP A 216 -7.03 -14.61 0.20
N LYS A 217 -6.66 -14.10 1.38
CA LYS A 217 -5.60 -13.10 1.53
C LYS A 217 -4.24 -13.76 1.40
N ILE A 218 -3.42 -13.27 0.47
CA ILE A 218 -2.05 -13.77 0.25
C ILE A 218 -0.98 -12.84 0.85
N ALA A 219 -1.30 -11.56 1.00
CA ALA A 219 -0.36 -10.58 1.56
C ALA A 219 -1.07 -9.57 2.45
N ALA A 220 -0.40 -9.20 3.55
CA ALA A 220 -0.86 -8.15 4.44
C ALA A 220 0.01 -6.89 4.30
N ILE A 221 -0.60 -5.74 4.58
CA ILE A 221 0.08 -4.45 4.61
C ILE A 221 -0.30 -3.79 5.93
N GLY A 222 0.71 -3.35 6.65
CA GLY A 222 0.55 -2.63 7.90
C GLY A 222 1.74 -1.71 8.09
N ILE A 223 1.51 -0.42 7.85
CA ILE A 223 2.55 0.61 7.93
C ILE A 223 2.31 1.52 9.13
N ARG A 224 3.37 2.19 9.57
CA ARG A 224 3.31 3.36 10.45
C ARG A 224 4.08 4.49 9.80
N ILE A 225 3.59 5.72 9.95
CA ILE A 225 4.28 6.92 9.46
C ILE A 225 4.66 7.77 10.68
N ARG A 226 5.93 8.18 10.76
CA ARG A 226 6.42 9.17 11.73
C ARG A 226 7.21 10.24 11.00
N ARG A 227 6.84 11.51 11.16
CA ARG A 227 7.48 12.66 10.47
C ARG A 227 7.59 12.48 8.94
N TRP A 228 6.59 11.82 8.33
CA TRP A 228 6.54 11.43 6.91
C TRP A 228 7.50 10.33 6.47
N ILE A 229 8.17 9.66 7.40
CA ILE A 229 8.97 8.47 7.11
C ILE A 229 8.17 7.23 7.50
N SER A 230 8.04 6.29 6.58
CA SER A 230 7.36 5.02 6.81
C SER A 230 8.23 4.04 7.60
N PHE A 231 7.60 3.07 8.26
CA PHE A 231 8.22 1.85 8.76
C PHE A 231 7.11 0.81 9.02
N HIS A 232 7.51 -0.40 9.42
CA HIS A 232 6.78 -1.63 9.11
C HIS A 232 6.66 -1.81 7.59
N GLY A 233 5.61 -2.41 7.05
CA GLY A 233 5.52 -2.60 5.62
C GLY A 233 4.54 -3.68 5.22
N ILE A 234 5.04 -4.68 4.49
CA ILE A 234 4.21 -5.75 3.91
C ILE A 234 4.71 -7.12 4.36
N CYS A 235 3.85 -8.11 4.23
CA CYS A 235 4.28 -9.51 4.24
C CYS A 235 3.56 -10.30 3.14
N ILE A 236 4.29 -11.21 2.49
CA ILE A 236 3.77 -12.14 1.47
C ILE A 236 3.92 -13.56 2.01
N ASN A 237 2.83 -14.34 1.98
CA ASN A 237 2.84 -15.74 2.38
C ASN A 237 3.40 -16.60 1.24
N ILE A 238 4.59 -17.19 1.44
CA ILE A 238 5.22 -18.09 0.47
C ILE A 238 4.87 -19.53 0.84
N ASP A 239 5.34 -19.97 1.99
CA ASP A 239 5.06 -21.28 2.60
C ASP A 239 5.08 -21.21 4.14
N PRO A 240 4.28 -20.33 4.76
CA PRO A 240 4.16 -20.34 6.21
C PRO A 240 3.22 -21.44 6.68
N ASP A 241 3.35 -21.82 7.95
CA ASP A 241 2.30 -22.59 8.62
C ASP A 241 1.04 -21.73 8.80
N LEU A 242 0.10 -21.90 7.87
CA LEU A 242 -1.17 -21.15 7.84
C LEU A 242 -2.07 -21.46 9.05
N SER A 243 -1.85 -22.57 9.78
CA SER A 243 -2.65 -22.90 10.96
C SER A 243 -2.48 -21.88 12.08
N HIS A 244 -1.35 -21.16 12.14
CA HIS A 244 -1.14 -20.09 13.10
C HIS A 244 -2.12 -18.91 12.94
N TYR A 245 -2.71 -18.70 11.75
CA TYR A 245 -3.74 -17.67 11.60
C TYR A 245 -5.02 -17.99 12.39
N THR A 246 -5.26 -19.26 12.78
CA THR A 246 -6.44 -19.65 13.56
C THR A 246 -6.43 -19.10 14.99
N GLY A 247 -5.26 -18.68 15.49
CA GLY A 247 -5.14 -18.07 16.82
C GLY A 247 -5.57 -16.60 16.88
N ILE A 248 -5.93 -15.99 15.74
CA ILE A 248 -6.35 -14.60 15.64
C ILE A 248 -7.55 -14.44 14.68
N VAL A 249 -8.29 -13.34 14.82
CA VAL A 249 -9.16 -12.82 13.77
C VAL A 249 -8.36 -11.72 13.05
N PRO A 250 -7.77 -12.01 11.88
CA PRO A 250 -7.02 -10.99 11.16
C PRO A 250 -7.98 -9.97 10.54
N CYS A 251 -7.63 -8.67 10.60
CA CYS A 251 -8.26 -7.54 9.89
C CYS A 251 -9.76 -7.70 9.52
N GLY A 252 -10.66 -7.92 10.47
CA GLY A 252 -12.12 -7.96 10.25
C GLY A 252 -12.61 -9.00 9.23
N ILE A 253 -11.76 -9.94 8.80
CA ILE A 253 -12.04 -10.91 7.73
C ILE A 253 -12.47 -12.28 8.28
N ALA A 254 -13.29 -12.32 9.33
CA ALA A 254 -13.80 -13.59 9.87
C ALA A 254 -14.44 -14.50 8.80
N ASN A 255 -14.86 -13.93 7.66
CA ASN A 255 -15.47 -14.64 6.53
C ASN A 255 -14.52 -14.94 5.36
N TYR A 256 -13.24 -14.60 5.41
CA TYR A 256 -12.28 -14.85 4.33
C TYR A 256 -11.06 -15.62 4.82
N GLY A 257 -10.52 -16.49 3.97
CA GLY A 257 -9.34 -17.27 4.31
C GLY A 257 -8.03 -16.52 4.08
N VAL A 258 -6.95 -17.21 4.43
CA VAL A 258 -5.56 -16.86 4.11
C VAL A 258 -4.99 -17.95 3.24
N THR A 259 -4.07 -17.58 2.35
CA THR A 259 -3.39 -18.52 1.43
C THR A 259 -1.90 -18.19 1.37
N SER A 260 -1.14 -19.00 0.64
CA SER A 260 0.28 -18.87 0.38
C SER A 260 0.60 -19.33 -1.05
N LEU A 261 1.80 -19.05 -1.55
CA LEU A 261 2.24 -19.58 -2.84
C LEU A 261 2.19 -21.12 -2.87
N LEU A 262 2.61 -21.78 -1.79
CA LEU A 262 2.55 -23.23 -1.69
C LEU A 262 1.10 -23.76 -1.66
N ASP A 263 0.19 -23.11 -0.91
CA ASP A 263 -1.23 -23.49 -0.84
C ASP A 263 -1.94 -23.33 -2.21
N LEU A 264 -1.44 -22.42 -3.06
CA LEU A 264 -1.87 -22.28 -4.46
C LEU A 264 -1.23 -23.32 -5.40
N GLY A 265 -0.41 -24.24 -4.89
CA GLY A 265 0.26 -25.30 -5.64
C GLY A 265 1.54 -24.86 -6.35
N LEU A 266 2.15 -23.74 -5.95
CA LEU A 266 3.33 -23.17 -6.59
C LEU A 266 4.54 -23.25 -5.65
N PRO A 267 5.52 -24.15 -5.91
CA PRO A 267 6.70 -24.32 -5.08
C PRO A 267 7.77 -23.25 -5.38
N ILE A 268 7.40 -21.98 -5.23
CA ILE A 268 8.27 -20.83 -5.47
C ILE A 268 9.15 -20.61 -4.24
N THR A 269 10.44 -20.40 -4.42
CA THR A 269 11.37 -20.23 -3.29
C THR A 269 11.36 -18.79 -2.76
N MET A 270 11.80 -18.62 -1.51
CA MET A 270 12.05 -17.29 -0.92
C MET A 270 12.97 -16.43 -1.80
N HIS A 271 13.99 -17.06 -2.39
CA HIS A 271 14.96 -16.36 -3.24
C HIS A 271 14.32 -15.84 -4.54
N ASP A 272 13.45 -16.64 -5.17
CA ASP A 272 12.73 -16.22 -6.37
C ASP A 272 11.84 -15.00 -6.06
N VAL A 273 11.15 -15.03 -4.91
CA VAL A 273 10.31 -13.90 -4.45
C VAL A 273 11.17 -12.67 -4.17
N ASP A 274 12.35 -12.80 -3.55
CA ASP A 274 13.26 -11.68 -3.31
C ASP A 274 13.69 -10.96 -4.60
N ILE A 275 14.01 -11.74 -5.64
CA ILE A 275 14.36 -11.21 -6.96
C ILE A 275 13.17 -10.46 -7.56
N ALA A 276 11.99 -11.09 -7.60
CA ALA A 276 10.78 -10.49 -8.15
C ALA A 276 10.41 -9.20 -7.40
N MET A 277 10.46 -9.22 -6.06
CA MET A 277 10.18 -8.07 -5.21
C MET A 277 11.13 -6.90 -5.50
N LYS A 278 12.44 -7.14 -5.64
CA LYS A 278 13.40 -6.07 -5.96
C LYS A 278 13.13 -5.46 -7.33
N GLN A 279 12.93 -6.29 -8.34
CA GLN A 279 12.68 -5.84 -9.72
C GLN A 279 11.42 -4.99 -9.82
N THR A 280 10.31 -5.43 -9.23
CA THR A 280 9.03 -4.71 -9.27
C THR A 280 9.04 -3.48 -8.35
N PHE A 281 9.80 -3.51 -7.25
CA PHE A 281 10.01 -2.33 -6.41
C PHE A 281 10.64 -1.20 -7.21
N GLU A 282 11.67 -1.50 -8.00
CA GLU A 282 12.41 -0.49 -8.78
C GLU A 282 11.54 0.20 -9.84
N GLN A 283 10.56 -0.52 -10.39
CA GLN A 283 9.59 0.02 -11.33
C GLN A 283 8.65 1.05 -10.67
N ILE A 284 8.26 0.82 -9.42
CA ILE A 284 7.25 1.61 -8.69
C ILE A 284 7.87 2.74 -7.86
N PHE A 285 8.92 2.42 -7.10
CA PHE A 285 9.51 3.28 -6.08
C PHE A 285 10.88 3.87 -6.46
N GLY A 286 11.53 3.33 -7.49
CA GLY A 286 12.82 3.79 -7.99
C GLY A 286 14.01 2.89 -7.59
N PRO A 287 15.23 3.26 -8.00
CA PRO A 287 16.39 2.38 -7.96
C PRO A 287 16.75 1.94 -6.53
N THR A 288 17.33 0.74 -6.42
CA THR A 288 17.85 0.20 -5.15
C THR A 288 19.36 -0.05 -5.23
N ILE A 289 20.01 -0.11 -4.07
CA ILE A 289 21.40 -0.52 -3.92
C ILE A 289 21.50 -1.62 -2.86
N ALA A 290 22.09 -2.76 -3.21
CA ALA A 290 22.27 -3.85 -2.24
C ALA A 290 23.28 -3.44 -1.16
N ILE A 291 22.96 -3.73 0.10
CA ILE A 291 23.94 -3.67 1.19
C ILE A 291 24.71 -4.99 1.19
N SER A 292 26.03 -4.89 1.05
CA SER A 292 26.98 -5.99 1.23
C SER A 292 27.06 -6.45 2.68
#